data_AF-A0A936K7N7-F1
#
_entry.id   AF-A0A936K7N7-F1
#
_cell.length_a   1.000
_cell.length_b   1.000
_cell.length_c   1.000
_cell.angle_alpha   90.00
_cell.angle_beta   90.00
_cell.angle_gamma   90.00
#
_symmetry.space_group_name_H-M   'P 1'
#
loop_
_entity.id
_entity.type
_entity.pdbx_description
1 polymer ?
#
loop_
_entity_poly.entity_id
_entity_poly.type
_entity_poly.pdbx_seq_one_letter_code
_entity_poly.pdbx_strand_id
1 'polypeptide(L)'
;MSGQSTETSGAVQGFDRDMLLDAARQRTGLSDFGDTWFFEPMDRYIESAHAEARLTPAGFAAQTEVIVKGLASRLRMVEDIRRHPEIMDEQVEVAGIILGLPRTGSTIFHRLLASAPGMTAIRWYEAQNYAPFPGEGRGEAGARKAYAQAMIDGWLQLSPELASIHPLDPDSPDEEIIILGQMFVSTMVEGMSFVPSFTRWLDDYDQSRGHEDLKTILRYLQWQDPARQGCKWILKSPSHLPYAEAAAKAFPDAVLVMTHRDPLEVVPSYVSMEAALYKLSATVPDAEVGRFWFQRLAGWMKRFEAARARIGEDRFIDIDYRAVAREPLAQAERVLTRMGLVRDDRLEAALTEFLAGNRREQRPAHVYAPERFGLTESEILEAFATYRARFVTQDQ
;
A
#
# COMPACT_ATOMS: atom_id res chain seq x y z
N MET A 1 -35.91 1.76 -50.13
CA MET A 1 -35.55 2.07 -48.73
C MET A 1 -34.92 0.84 -48.13
N SER A 2 -33.62 0.70 -48.32
CA SER A 2 -32.77 -0.36 -47.80
C SER A 2 -32.23 0.09 -46.44
N GLY A 3 -32.74 -0.50 -45.36
CA GLY A 3 -32.21 -0.30 -44.02
C GLY A 3 -30.94 -1.12 -43.86
N GLN A 4 -29.79 -0.44 -43.83
CA GLN A 4 -28.53 -1.03 -43.39
C GLN A 4 -28.52 -1.07 -41.86
N SER A 5 -28.51 -2.29 -41.33
CA SER A 5 -28.15 -2.61 -39.96
C SER A 5 -26.71 -2.16 -39.74
N THR A 6 -26.49 -1.13 -38.94
CA THR A 6 -25.17 -0.82 -38.40
C THR A 6 -24.84 -1.86 -37.35
N GLU A 7 -24.09 -2.89 -37.75
CA GLU A 7 -23.32 -3.71 -36.83
C GLU A 7 -22.33 -2.80 -36.10
N THR A 8 -22.62 -2.50 -34.84
CA THR A 8 -21.64 -1.94 -33.91
C THR A 8 -20.55 -2.99 -33.73
N SER A 9 -19.46 -2.84 -34.47
CA SER A 9 -18.17 -3.48 -34.21
C SER A 9 -17.85 -3.30 -32.72
N GLY A 10 -18.02 -4.35 -31.93
CA GLY A 10 -17.63 -4.36 -30.52
C GLY A 10 -16.13 -4.13 -30.45
N ALA A 11 -15.72 -2.92 -30.08
CA ALA A 11 -14.32 -2.62 -29.83
C ALA A 11 -13.82 -3.63 -28.78
N VAL A 12 -12.74 -4.35 -29.10
CA VAL A 12 -12.05 -5.19 -28.13
C VAL A 12 -11.68 -4.29 -26.96
N GLN A 13 -12.32 -4.52 -25.82
CA GLN A 13 -12.13 -3.69 -24.66
C GLN A 13 -10.82 -4.11 -23.98
N GLY A 14 -9.85 -3.19 -23.95
CA GLY A 14 -8.51 -3.45 -23.45
C GLY A 14 -7.67 -2.18 -23.37
N PHE A 15 -6.46 -2.33 -22.86
CA PHE A 15 -5.42 -1.31 -22.85
C PHE A 15 -4.09 -1.99 -23.20
N ASP A 16 -3.25 -1.31 -23.98
CA ASP A 16 -1.87 -1.70 -24.21
C ASP A 16 -0.93 -0.61 -23.69
N ARG A 17 0.37 -0.93 -23.65
CA ARG A 17 1.40 -0.01 -23.16
C ARG A 17 1.34 1.33 -23.91
N ASP A 18 1.31 1.33 -25.23
CA ASP A 18 1.44 2.56 -26.04
C ASP A 18 0.24 3.49 -25.80
N MET A 19 -0.97 2.93 -25.76
CA MET A 19 -2.18 3.68 -25.41
C MET A 19 -2.07 4.35 -24.03
N LEU A 20 -1.56 3.63 -23.04
CA LEU A 20 -1.41 4.13 -21.67
C LEU A 20 -0.34 5.24 -21.59
N LEU A 21 0.80 5.05 -22.26
CA LEU A 21 1.87 6.04 -22.32
C LEU A 21 1.40 7.31 -23.04
N ASP A 22 0.70 7.18 -24.16
CA ASP A 22 0.20 8.33 -24.93
C ASP A 22 -0.88 9.10 -24.17
N ALA A 23 -1.77 8.42 -23.46
CA ALA A 23 -2.74 9.07 -22.58
C ALA A 23 -2.05 9.89 -21.47
N ALA A 24 -0.97 9.38 -20.87
CA ALA A 24 -0.19 10.10 -19.86
C ALA A 24 0.54 11.31 -20.46
N ARG A 25 1.11 11.16 -21.66
CA ARG A 25 1.75 12.25 -22.41
C ARG A 25 0.75 13.36 -22.74
N GLN A 26 -0.43 13.01 -23.24
CA GLN A 26 -1.50 13.97 -23.54
C GLN A 26 -1.98 14.70 -22.29
N ARG A 27 -2.13 13.99 -21.16
CA ARG A 27 -2.57 14.56 -19.89
C ARG A 27 -1.58 15.58 -19.32
N THR A 28 -0.29 15.39 -19.54
CA THR A 28 0.78 16.18 -18.91
C THR A 28 1.47 17.16 -19.84
N GLY A 29 1.45 16.92 -21.15
CA GLY A 29 2.30 17.60 -22.13
C GLY A 29 3.78 17.21 -22.05
N LEU A 30 4.13 16.17 -21.28
CA LEU A 30 5.50 15.69 -21.04
C LEU A 30 5.72 14.31 -21.69
N SER A 31 6.96 13.95 -21.98
CA SER A 31 7.30 12.69 -22.67
C SER A 31 8.45 11.88 -22.08
N ASP A 32 9.19 12.46 -21.12
CA ASP A 32 10.34 11.80 -20.50
C ASP A 32 9.94 11.07 -19.22
N PHE A 33 9.96 9.73 -19.26
CA PHE A 33 9.66 8.87 -18.13
C PHE A 33 10.90 8.55 -17.27
N GLY A 34 12.09 9.07 -17.61
CA GLY A 34 13.34 8.69 -16.97
C GLY A 34 13.67 7.22 -17.21
N ASP A 35 14.16 6.51 -16.19
CA ASP A 35 14.37 5.06 -16.25
C ASP A 35 13.03 4.34 -16.46
N THR A 36 12.97 3.46 -17.46
CA THR A 36 11.77 2.73 -17.87
C THR A 36 11.77 1.27 -17.43
N TRP A 37 12.56 0.90 -16.41
CA TRP A 37 12.57 -0.46 -15.85
C TRP A 37 11.17 -1.01 -15.53
N PHE A 38 10.22 -0.14 -15.12
CA PHE A 38 8.84 -0.51 -14.79
C PHE A 38 7.98 -0.89 -16.02
N PHE A 39 8.49 -0.72 -17.23
CA PHE A 39 7.82 -1.18 -18.45
C PHE A 39 7.68 -2.70 -18.47
N GLU A 40 8.68 -3.46 -18.02
CA GLU A 40 8.60 -4.92 -17.95
C GLU A 40 7.46 -5.40 -17.04
N PRO A 41 7.38 -5.02 -15.75
CA PRO A 41 6.28 -5.47 -14.90
C PRO A 41 4.93 -4.93 -15.38
N MET A 42 4.88 -3.76 -16.04
CA MET A 42 3.65 -3.27 -16.69
C MET A 42 3.18 -4.21 -17.80
N ASP A 43 4.05 -4.69 -18.68
CA ASP A 43 3.67 -5.64 -19.73
C ASP A 43 3.17 -6.95 -19.15
N ARG A 44 3.84 -7.48 -18.13
CA ARG A 44 3.42 -8.69 -17.43
C ARG A 44 2.04 -8.54 -16.80
N TYR A 45 1.77 -7.37 -16.24
CA TYR A 45 0.45 -7.06 -15.73
C TYR A 45 -0.58 -6.97 -16.86
N ILE A 46 -0.30 -6.28 -17.96
CA ILE A 46 -1.21 -6.15 -19.11
C ILE A 46 -1.58 -7.53 -19.66
N GLU A 47 -0.59 -8.38 -19.89
CA GLU A 47 -0.77 -9.77 -20.34
C GLU A 47 -1.72 -10.55 -19.40
N SER A 48 -1.47 -10.46 -18.09
CA SER A 48 -2.28 -11.16 -17.07
C SER A 48 -3.68 -10.56 -16.93
N ALA A 49 -3.80 -9.24 -17.02
CA ALA A 49 -5.07 -8.54 -16.93
C ALA A 49 -6.03 -8.95 -18.06
N HIS A 50 -5.50 -9.11 -19.28
CA HIS A 50 -6.31 -9.57 -20.42
C HIS A 50 -6.63 -11.06 -20.33
N ALA A 51 -5.72 -11.89 -19.80
CA ALA A 51 -5.89 -13.33 -19.77
C ALA A 51 -6.80 -13.84 -18.65
N GLU A 52 -6.73 -13.23 -17.46
CA GLU A 52 -7.28 -13.87 -16.24
C GLU A 52 -7.97 -12.91 -15.25
N ALA A 53 -7.81 -11.58 -15.36
CA ALA A 53 -8.39 -10.65 -14.39
C ALA A 53 -9.92 -10.52 -14.43
N ARG A 54 -10.57 -11.00 -15.51
CA ARG A 54 -12.04 -10.96 -15.67
C ARG A 54 -12.62 -9.56 -15.41
N LEU A 55 -11.91 -8.54 -15.88
CA LEU A 55 -12.30 -7.15 -15.73
C LEU A 55 -13.62 -6.90 -16.46
N THR A 56 -14.52 -6.19 -15.78
CA THR A 56 -15.71 -5.62 -16.40
C THR A 56 -15.34 -4.41 -17.27
N PRO A 57 -16.25 -3.90 -18.11
CA PRO A 57 -16.04 -2.64 -18.82
C PRO A 57 -15.62 -1.48 -17.91
N ALA A 58 -16.26 -1.36 -16.74
CA ALA A 58 -15.90 -0.37 -15.72
C ALA A 58 -14.54 -0.67 -15.09
N GLY A 59 -14.20 -1.94 -14.91
CA GLY A 59 -12.89 -2.38 -14.43
C GLY A 59 -11.75 -1.99 -15.37
N PHE A 60 -11.91 -2.20 -16.68
CA PHE A 60 -10.94 -1.74 -17.66
C PHE A 60 -10.74 -0.22 -17.60
N ALA A 61 -11.82 0.56 -17.52
CA ALA A 61 -11.72 2.01 -17.39
C ALA A 61 -11.02 2.44 -16.08
N ALA A 62 -11.34 1.79 -14.96
CA ALA A 62 -10.72 2.08 -13.66
C ALA A 62 -9.22 1.76 -13.66
N GLN A 63 -8.82 0.60 -14.20
CA GLN A 63 -7.41 0.23 -14.30
C GLN A 63 -6.63 1.15 -15.25
N THR A 64 -7.21 1.53 -16.40
CA THR A 64 -6.63 2.55 -17.28
C THR A 64 -6.37 3.85 -16.52
N GLU A 65 -7.33 4.36 -15.76
CA GLU A 65 -7.15 5.60 -14.99
C GLU A 65 -6.05 5.47 -13.93
N VAL A 66 -6.02 4.37 -13.17
CA VAL A 66 -4.98 4.12 -12.16
C VAL A 66 -3.59 4.15 -12.78
N ILE A 67 -3.40 3.49 -13.92
CA ILE A 67 -2.10 3.40 -14.60
C ILE A 67 -1.71 4.75 -15.20
N VAL A 68 -2.62 5.41 -15.93
CA VAL A 68 -2.35 6.71 -16.55
C VAL A 68 -2.05 7.77 -15.49
N LYS A 69 -2.72 7.75 -14.33
CA LYS A 69 -2.41 8.63 -13.20
C LYS A 69 -0.99 8.40 -12.66
N GLY A 70 -0.57 7.15 -12.51
CA GLY A 70 0.78 6.80 -12.05
C GLY A 70 1.86 7.26 -13.04
N LEU A 71 1.65 6.98 -14.32
CA LEU A 71 2.50 7.44 -15.42
C LEU A 71 2.59 8.97 -15.47
N ALA A 72 1.47 9.67 -15.32
CA ALA A 72 1.43 11.14 -15.29
C ALA A 72 2.17 11.72 -14.07
N SER A 73 2.08 11.07 -12.91
CA SER A 73 2.85 11.45 -11.72
C SER A 73 4.36 11.26 -11.94
N ARG A 74 4.78 10.18 -12.62
CA ARG A 74 6.18 9.95 -12.97
C ARG A 74 6.72 11.02 -13.91
N LEU A 75 5.99 11.32 -14.99
CA LEU A 75 6.36 12.35 -15.96
C LEU A 75 6.60 13.70 -15.28
N ARG A 76 5.69 14.10 -14.38
CA ARG A 76 5.83 15.35 -13.62
C ARG A 76 7.01 15.34 -12.67
N MET A 77 7.22 14.24 -11.92
CA MET A 77 8.38 14.11 -11.03
C MET A 77 9.70 14.20 -11.78
N VAL A 78 9.83 13.52 -12.91
CA VAL A 78 11.05 13.55 -13.74
C VAL A 78 11.32 14.97 -14.24
N GLU A 79 10.29 15.66 -14.73
CA GLU A 79 10.42 17.06 -15.16
C GLU A 79 10.77 18.01 -14.01
N ASP A 80 10.18 17.83 -12.83
CA ASP A 80 10.49 18.64 -11.66
C ASP A 80 11.92 18.41 -11.18
N ILE A 81 12.40 17.17 -11.10
CA ILE A 81 13.81 16.86 -10.78
C ILE A 81 14.76 17.48 -11.81
N ARG A 82 14.39 17.47 -13.09
CA ARG A 82 15.19 18.12 -14.14
C ARG A 82 15.28 19.64 -13.95
N ARG A 83 14.21 20.28 -13.48
CA ARG A 83 14.15 21.73 -13.22
C ARG A 83 14.77 22.12 -11.88
N HIS A 84 14.68 21.24 -10.90
CA HIS A 84 15.09 21.41 -9.51
C HIS A 84 16.01 20.26 -9.09
N PRO A 85 17.25 20.20 -9.62
CA PRO A 85 18.17 19.12 -9.33
C PRO A 85 18.51 19.01 -7.84
N GLU A 86 18.35 20.08 -7.05
CA GLU A 86 18.50 20.10 -5.59
C GLU A 86 17.56 19.13 -4.85
N ILE A 87 16.47 18.67 -5.49
CA ILE A 87 15.61 17.60 -4.94
C ILE A 87 16.46 16.36 -4.61
N MET A 88 17.48 16.08 -5.41
CA MET A 88 18.32 14.89 -5.22
C MET A 88 19.31 15.03 -4.05
N ASP A 89 19.49 16.24 -3.51
CA ASP A 89 20.34 16.51 -2.35
C ASP A 89 19.62 16.25 -1.02
N GLU A 90 18.29 16.09 -1.04
CA GLU A 90 17.49 15.74 0.13
C GLU A 90 17.98 14.46 0.79
N GLN A 91 18.19 14.53 2.11
CA GLN A 91 18.59 13.40 2.93
C GLN A 91 17.34 12.71 3.47
N VAL A 92 17.10 11.48 3.00
CA VAL A 92 15.98 10.65 3.46
C VAL A 92 16.47 9.72 4.55
N GLU A 93 16.01 9.97 5.77
CA GLU A 93 16.19 9.06 6.91
C GLU A 93 14.89 8.29 7.15
N VAL A 94 14.89 6.97 6.90
CA VAL A 94 13.77 6.09 7.26
C VAL A 94 14.07 5.48 8.62
N ALA A 95 13.35 5.93 9.65
CA ALA A 95 13.55 5.48 11.02
C ALA A 95 12.95 4.08 11.25
N GLY A 96 11.85 3.75 10.57
CA GLY A 96 11.32 2.41 10.61
C GLY A 96 10.30 2.07 9.54
N ILE A 97 10.08 0.78 9.40
CA ILE A 97 9.22 0.16 8.39
C ILE A 97 8.30 -0.81 9.11
N ILE A 98 7.00 -0.52 9.09
CA ILE A 98 5.98 -1.40 9.64
C ILE A 98 5.61 -2.43 8.57
N LEU A 99 5.73 -3.70 8.94
CA LEU A 99 5.42 -4.84 8.09
C LEU A 99 4.65 -5.89 8.90
N GLY A 100 3.92 -6.74 8.21
CA GLY A 100 3.05 -7.71 8.85
C GLY A 100 1.99 -8.21 7.88
N LEU A 101 1.21 -9.19 8.33
CA LEU A 101 0.00 -9.52 7.60
C LEU A 101 -0.93 -8.30 7.57
N PRO A 102 -1.74 -8.14 6.51
CA PRO A 102 -2.81 -7.15 6.54
C PRO A 102 -3.77 -7.42 7.72
N ARG A 103 -4.59 -6.44 8.10
CA ARG A 103 -5.59 -6.57 9.19
C ARG A 103 -5.03 -6.82 10.60
N THR A 104 -3.73 -6.55 10.82
CA THR A 104 -3.05 -6.63 12.14
C THR A 104 -3.17 -5.35 12.98
N GLY A 105 -4.00 -4.39 12.57
CA GLY A 105 -4.16 -3.10 13.26
C GLY A 105 -3.00 -2.12 13.05
N SER A 106 -2.15 -2.36 12.04
CA SER A 106 -1.00 -1.51 11.72
C SER A 106 -1.36 -0.08 11.33
N THR A 107 -2.55 0.20 10.79
CA THR A 107 -2.94 1.55 10.35
C THR A 107 -3.01 2.56 11.51
N ILE A 108 -3.73 2.24 12.59
CA ILE A 108 -3.80 3.17 13.74
C ILE A 108 -2.44 3.29 14.44
N PHE A 109 -1.67 2.19 14.47
CA PHE A 109 -0.34 2.20 15.06
C PHE A 109 0.66 3.03 14.25
N HIS A 110 0.62 2.93 12.92
CA HIS A 110 1.41 3.76 12.00
C HIS A 110 1.10 5.25 12.19
N ARG A 111 -0.19 5.60 12.25
CA ARG A 111 -0.61 6.99 12.46
C ARG A 111 -0.20 7.52 13.84
N LEU A 112 -0.28 6.69 14.88
CA LEU A 112 0.22 7.03 16.22
C LEU A 112 1.74 7.28 16.22
N LEU A 113 2.52 6.44 15.55
CA LEU A 113 3.98 6.64 15.45
C LEU A 113 4.32 7.88 14.61
N ALA A 114 3.58 8.12 13.54
CA ALA A 114 3.75 9.29 12.68
C ALA A 114 3.33 10.61 13.33
N SER A 115 2.53 10.58 14.41
CA SER A 115 2.16 11.79 15.16
C SER A 115 3.27 12.29 16.09
N ALA A 116 4.33 11.52 16.30
CA ALA A 116 5.45 11.92 17.13
C ALA A 116 6.22 13.11 16.52
N PRO A 117 6.66 14.09 17.34
CA PRO A 117 7.48 15.19 16.85
C PRO A 117 8.75 14.69 16.17
N GLY A 118 9.06 15.25 14.99
CA GLY A 118 10.21 14.82 14.18
C GLY A 118 9.96 13.57 13.34
N MET A 119 8.76 12.99 13.36
CA MET A 119 8.36 11.92 12.43
C MET A 119 7.55 12.49 11.27
N THR A 120 7.62 11.81 10.13
CA THR A 120 6.74 12.05 8.99
C THR A 120 6.40 10.74 8.28
N ALA A 121 5.33 10.76 7.50
CA ALA A 121 4.85 9.64 6.71
C ALA A 121 4.27 10.17 5.40
N ILE A 122 4.09 9.26 4.45
CA ILE A 122 3.39 9.55 3.20
C ILE A 122 1.92 9.77 3.56
N ARG A 123 1.34 10.88 3.10
CA ARG A 123 -0.08 11.18 3.28
C ARG A 123 -0.88 10.54 2.16
N TRP A 124 -2.14 10.17 2.40
CA TRP A 124 -2.92 9.47 1.38
C TRP A 124 -3.03 10.25 0.06
N TYR A 125 -3.20 11.58 0.10
CA TYR A 125 -3.23 12.39 -1.14
C TYR A 125 -1.92 12.29 -1.94
N GLU A 126 -0.78 12.15 -1.27
CA GLU A 126 0.55 12.01 -1.88
C GLU A 126 0.71 10.63 -2.48
N ALA A 127 0.21 9.59 -1.82
CA ALA A 127 0.21 8.23 -2.36
C ALA A 127 -0.60 8.13 -3.66
N GLN A 128 -1.68 8.91 -3.76
CA GLN A 128 -2.51 8.98 -4.96
C GLN A 128 -1.86 9.79 -6.09
N ASN A 129 -1.19 10.89 -5.76
CA ASN A 129 -0.44 11.73 -6.69
C ASN A 129 0.79 12.31 -5.98
N TYR A 130 1.96 11.66 -6.13
CA TYR A 130 3.18 12.09 -5.45
C TYR A 130 3.82 13.32 -6.10
N ALA A 131 3.43 13.65 -7.33
CA ALA A 131 3.84 14.88 -8.02
C ALA A 131 2.73 15.95 -7.96
N PRO A 132 3.07 17.22 -7.64
CA PRO A 132 2.11 18.32 -7.65
C PRO A 132 1.38 18.46 -8.99
N PHE A 133 0.16 18.96 -8.92
CA PHE A 133 -0.59 19.28 -10.14
C PHE A 133 -0.07 20.59 -10.76
N PRO A 134 -0.24 20.79 -12.08
CA PRO A 134 0.13 22.05 -12.72
C PRO A 134 -0.51 23.25 -11.99
N GLY A 135 0.34 24.21 -11.60
CA GLY A 135 -0.08 25.40 -10.85
C GLY A 135 0.03 25.28 -9.33
N GLU A 136 0.34 24.10 -8.77
CA GLU A 136 0.71 23.98 -7.35
C GLU A 136 2.21 24.27 -7.18
N GLY A 137 2.53 25.24 -6.33
CA GLY A 137 3.89 25.55 -5.93
C GLY A 137 4.43 24.62 -4.84
N ARG A 138 5.72 24.77 -4.52
CA ARG A 138 6.33 24.12 -3.34
C ARG A 138 5.58 24.54 -2.06
N GLY A 139 5.21 23.58 -1.23
CA GLY A 139 4.40 23.78 -0.01
C GLY A 139 2.88 23.79 -0.27
N GLU A 140 2.44 23.75 -1.52
CA GLU A 140 1.03 23.71 -1.88
C GLU A 140 0.57 22.30 -2.26
N ALA A 141 -0.65 21.95 -1.83
CA ALA A 141 -1.26 20.65 -2.12
C ALA A 141 -2.79 20.74 -2.27
N GLY A 142 -3.34 21.95 -2.46
CA GLY A 142 -4.79 22.17 -2.45
C GLY A 142 -5.53 21.37 -3.53
N ALA A 143 -4.99 21.33 -4.75
CA ALA A 143 -5.59 20.62 -5.86
C ALA A 143 -5.45 19.09 -5.71
N ARG A 144 -4.29 18.61 -5.24
CA ARG A 144 -4.11 17.18 -4.92
C ARG A 144 -5.01 16.71 -3.79
N LYS A 145 -5.14 17.49 -2.72
CA LYS A 145 -6.06 17.18 -1.61
C LYS A 145 -7.51 17.20 -2.06
N ALA A 146 -7.92 18.17 -2.88
CA ALA A 146 -9.28 18.21 -3.42
C ALA A 146 -9.58 17.00 -4.33
N TYR A 147 -8.62 16.59 -5.16
CA TYR A 147 -8.73 15.38 -5.97
C TYR A 147 -8.84 14.12 -5.11
N ALA A 148 -8.00 14.01 -4.09
CA ALA A 148 -8.07 12.92 -3.11
C ALA A 148 -9.45 12.87 -2.44
N GLN A 149 -9.95 14.00 -1.94
CA GLN A 149 -11.28 14.07 -1.32
C GLN A 149 -12.38 13.63 -2.29
N ALA A 150 -12.33 14.08 -3.55
CA ALA A 150 -13.32 13.68 -4.55
C ALA A 150 -13.31 12.17 -4.83
N MET A 151 -12.14 11.51 -4.79
CA MET A 151 -12.06 10.05 -4.90
C MET A 151 -12.71 9.35 -3.71
N ILE A 152 -12.47 9.84 -2.49
CA ILE A 152 -13.10 9.30 -1.27
C ILE A 152 -14.62 9.42 -1.39
N ASP A 153 -15.12 10.61 -1.75
CA ASP A 153 -16.55 10.86 -1.89
C ASP A 153 -17.17 9.94 -2.94
N GLY A 154 -16.50 9.74 -4.08
CA GLY A 154 -16.95 8.84 -5.13
C GLY A 154 -17.01 7.37 -4.70
N TRP A 155 -16.00 6.89 -3.96
CA TRP A 155 -16.01 5.51 -3.42
C TRP A 155 -17.12 5.31 -2.40
N LEU A 156 -17.33 6.27 -1.50
CA LEU A 156 -18.39 6.20 -0.49
C LEU A 156 -19.79 6.25 -1.12
N GLN A 157 -19.96 6.95 -2.24
CA GLN A 157 -21.20 6.94 -3.02
C GLN A 157 -21.46 5.59 -3.69
N LEU A 158 -20.43 4.95 -4.24
CA LEU A 158 -20.55 3.64 -4.91
C LEU A 158 -20.82 2.50 -3.92
N SER A 159 -20.14 2.51 -2.78
CA SER A 159 -20.33 1.52 -1.73
C SER A 159 -19.96 2.12 -0.38
N PRO A 160 -20.96 2.50 0.44
CA PRO A 160 -20.73 2.99 1.79
C PRO A 160 -19.94 2.01 2.66
N GLU A 161 -20.03 0.71 2.36
CA GLU A 161 -19.28 -0.34 3.05
C GLU A 161 -17.76 -0.22 2.84
N LEU A 162 -17.28 0.46 1.79
CA LEU A 162 -15.84 0.72 1.59
C LEU A 162 -15.23 1.58 2.71
N ALA A 163 -16.04 2.40 3.40
CA ALA A 163 -15.60 3.12 4.61
C ALA A 163 -15.08 2.16 5.69
N SER A 164 -15.61 0.93 5.72
CA SER A 164 -15.23 -0.10 6.70
C SER A 164 -13.86 -0.72 6.40
N ILE A 165 -13.39 -0.64 5.15
CA ILE A 165 -12.16 -1.28 4.66
C ILE A 165 -10.92 -0.48 5.02
N HIS A 166 -10.90 0.82 4.70
CA HIS A 166 -9.79 1.73 4.97
C HIS A 166 -10.36 3.09 5.46
N PRO A 167 -9.95 3.62 6.63
CA PRO A 167 -10.34 4.97 7.05
C PRO A 167 -9.60 5.98 6.15
N LEU A 168 -10.34 6.58 5.21
CA LEU A 168 -9.80 7.47 4.21
C LEU A 168 -9.91 8.92 4.66
N ASP A 169 -8.77 9.58 4.77
CA ASP A 169 -8.63 11.01 4.99
C ASP A 169 -7.42 11.45 4.12
N PRO A 170 -7.57 12.47 3.25
CA PRO A 170 -6.48 12.93 2.41
C PRO A 170 -5.17 13.20 3.15
N ASP A 171 -5.25 13.76 4.35
CA ASP A 171 -4.10 14.21 5.12
C ASP A 171 -3.51 13.15 6.06
N SER A 172 -4.23 12.04 6.26
CA SER A 172 -3.79 10.98 7.15
C SER A 172 -2.59 10.20 6.57
N PRO A 173 -1.64 9.76 7.42
CA PRO A 173 -0.58 8.81 7.04
C PRO A 173 -1.14 7.54 6.39
N ASP A 174 -0.47 7.11 5.33
CA ASP A 174 -0.85 5.98 4.49
C ASP A 174 0.37 5.25 3.87
N GLU A 175 0.08 4.24 3.07
CA GLU A 175 1.02 3.22 2.61
C GLU A 175 1.69 3.58 1.28
N GLU A 176 3.01 3.43 1.21
CA GLU A 176 3.79 3.45 -0.04
C GLU A 176 3.41 2.32 -1.01
N ILE A 177 2.60 1.35 -0.58
CA ILE A 177 2.09 0.27 -1.44
C ILE A 177 1.40 0.80 -2.70
N ILE A 178 0.71 1.93 -2.58
CA ILE A 178 -0.03 2.58 -3.66
C ILE A 178 0.96 3.18 -4.67
N ILE A 179 2.05 3.76 -4.19
CA ILE A 179 3.11 4.35 -5.02
C ILE A 179 3.86 3.25 -5.76
N LEU A 180 4.32 2.23 -5.04
CA LEU A 180 5.02 1.08 -5.64
C LEU A 180 4.11 0.30 -6.61
N GLY A 181 2.81 0.26 -6.32
CA GLY A 181 1.80 -0.35 -7.18
C GLY A 181 1.65 0.36 -8.52
N GLN A 182 1.87 1.68 -8.59
CA GLN A 182 1.89 2.45 -9.85
C GLN A 182 3.07 2.08 -10.76
N MET A 183 4.09 1.40 -10.22
CA MET A 183 5.23 0.85 -10.96
C MET A 183 5.19 -0.68 -11.02
N PHE A 184 4.05 -1.28 -10.66
CA PHE A 184 3.79 -2.72 -10.72
C PHE A 184 4.75 -3.57 -9.86
N VAL A 185 5.29 -3.00 -8.78
CA VAL A 185 6.22 -3.68 -7.84
C VAL A 185 5.72 -3.62 -6.41
N SER A 186 4.46 -3.99 -6.22
CA SER A 186 3.89 -4.18 -4.88
C SER A 186 2.70 -5.13 -4.94
N THR A 187 2.30 -5.61 -3.76
CA THR A 187 1.08 -6.43 -3.61
C THR A 187 -0.22 -5.62 -3.86
N MET A 188 -0.15 -4.31 -4.15
CA MET A 188 -1.32 -3.50 -4.53
C MET A 188 -1.95 -4.00 -5.83
N VAL A 189 -1.14 -4.42 -6.81
CA VAL A 189 -1.63 -4.83 -8.13
C VAL A 189 -2.56 -6.02 -8.01
N GLU A 190 -2.14 -7.02 -7.23
CA GLU A 190 -2.96 -8.21 -6.94
C GLU A 190 -4.14 -7.91 -6.00
N GLY A 191 -4.04 -6.90 -5.13
CA GLY A 191 -5.19 -6.40 -4.34
C GLY A 191 -6.28 -5.72 -5.18
N MET A 192 -5.92 -5.16 -6.34
CA MET A 192 -6.84 -4.39 -7.18
C MET A 192 -7.31 -5.14 -8.43
N SER A 193 -6.58 -6.20 -8.83
CA SER A 193 -6.89 -7.04 -9.97
C SER A 193 -6.56 -8.50 -9.67
N PHE A 194 -7.45 -9.42 -10.04
CA PHE A 194 -7.22 -10.85 -9.85
C PHE A 194 -6.27 -11.39 -10.93
N VAL A 195 -4.96 -11.28 -10.72
CA VAL A 195 -3.92 -11.66 -11.70
C VAL A 195 -2.93 -12.71 -11.17
N PRO A 196 -3.38 -13.97 -10.90
CA PRO A 196 -2.52 -14.99 -10.28
C PRO A 196 -1.18 -15.28 -10.99
N SER A 197 -1.11 -15.16 -12.32
CA SER A 197 0.12 -15.36 -13.09
C SER A 197 1.12 -14.22 -12.92
N PHE A 198 0.67 -12.96 -12.98
CA PHE A 198 1.48 -11.79 -12.63
C PHE A 198 2.02 -11.90 -11.21
N THR A 199 1.15 -12.24 -10.27
CA THR A 199 1.47 -12.44 -8.86
C THR A 199 2.61 -13.45 -8.65
N ARG A 200 2.56 -14.61 -9.31
CA ARG A 200 3.63 -15.62 -9.22
C ARG A 200 4.93 -15.14 -9.84
N TRP A 201 4.85 -14.37 -10.92
CA TRP A 201 6.03 -13.76 -11.54
C TRP A 201 6.65 -12.70 -10.61
N LEU A 202 5.83 -11.87 -9.97
CA LEU A 202 6.28 -10.79 -9.08
C LEU A 202 7.04 -11.33 -7.86
N ASP A 203 6.65 -12.49 -7.34
CA ASP A 203 7.31 -13.13 -6.19
C ASP A 203 8.84 -13.26 -6.37
N ASP A 204 9.29 -13.53 -7.60
CA ASP A 204 10.70 -13.77 -7.93
C ASP A 204 11.32 -12.59 -8.70
N TYR A 205 10.55 -11.51 -8.94
CA TYR A 205 11.05 -10.32 -9.60
C TYR A 205 11.82 -9.42 -8.63
N ASP A 206 12.92 -8.82 -9.11
CA ASP A 206 13.77 -7.95 -8.31
C ASP A 206 13.06 -6.63 -7.94
N GLN A 207 12.80 -6.46 -6.65
CA GLN A 207 12.13 -5.28 -6.11
C GLN A 207 13.07 -4.09 -5.88
N SER A 208 14.37 -4.21 -6.16
CA SER A 208 15.36 -3.18 -5.82
C SER A 208 15.10 -1.86 -6.54
N ARG A 209 14.75 -1.91 -7.83
CA ARG A 209 14.47 -0.72 -8.65
C ARG A 209 13.25 0.06 -8.13
N GLY A 210 12.22 -0.66 -7.68
CA GLY A 210 11.07 -0.05 -7.00
C GLY A 210 11.47 0.72 -5.74
N HIS A 211 12.39 0.17 -4.95
CA HIS A 211 12.87 0.84 -3.73
C HIS A 211 13.84 2.00 -4.03
N GLU A 212 14.61 1.93 -5.12
CA GLU A 212 15.41 3.07 -5.62
C GLU A 212 14.51 4.24 -6.02
N ASP A 213 13.42 3.96 -6.75
CA ASP A 213 12.42 4.97 -7.09
C ASP A 213 11.68 5.47 -5.84
N LEU A 214 11.35 4.60 -4.88
CA LEU A 214 10.75 5.03 -3.61
C LEU A 214 11.65 6.02 -2.87
N LYS A 215 12.97 5.81 -2.79
CA LYS A 215 13.90 6.77 -2.20
C LYS A 215 13.85 8.13 -2.90
N THR A 216 13.81 8.13 -4.23
CA THR A 216 13.67 9.35 -5.03
C THR A 216 12.34 10.05 -4.76
N ILE A 217 11.25 9.30 -4.64
CA ILE A 217 9.93 9.83 -4.31
C ILE A 217 9.90 10.40 -2.89
N LEU A 218 10.54 9.76 -1.91
CA LEU A 218 10.65 10.30 -0.55
C LEU A 218 11.44 11.61 -0.52
N ARG A 219 12.55 11.71 -1.28
CA ARG A 219 13.28 12.99 -1.46
C ARG A 219 12.37 14.07 -2.05
N TYR A 220 11.63 13.72 -3.09
CA TYR A 220 10.72 14.64 -3.76
C TYR A 220 9.58 15.10 -2.87
N LEU A 221 8.96 14.20 -2.10
CA LEU A 221 7.92 14.53 -1.12
C LEU A 221 8.45 15.34 0.08
N GLN A 222 9.71 15.13 0.46
CA GLN A 222 10.39 15.93 1.48
C GLN A 222 10.65 17.35 0.98
N TRP A 223 11.19 17.49 -0.24
CA TRP A 223 11.41 18.79 -0.87
C TRP A 223 10.11 19.58 -1.01
N GLN A 224 9.01 18.93 -1.43
CA GLN A 224 7.70 19.56 -1.62
C GLN A 224 7.14 20.22 -0.35
N ASP A 225 7.46 19.70 0.85
CA ASP A 225 6.92 20.18 2.12
C ASP A 225 8.06 20.59 3.06
N PRO A 226 8.41 21.90 3.13
CA PRO A 226 9.47 22.38 4.00
C PRO A 226 9.29 22.03 5.49
N ALA A 227 8.07 21.73 5.94
CA ALA A 227 7.83 21.30 7.32
C ALA A 227 8.40 19.89 7.62
N ARG A 228 8.75 19.11 6.59
CA ARG A 228 9.42 17.81 6.73
C ARG A 228 10.93 17.92 6.90
N GLN A 229 11.51 19.11 6.81
CA GLN A 229 12.96 19.27 6.93
C GLN A 229 13.45 18.76 8.29
N GLY A 230 14.33 17.76 8.27
CA GLY A 230 14.86 17.13 9.48
C GLY A 230 13.93 16.13 10.15
N CYS A 231 12.76 15.84 9.58
CA CYS A 231 11.90 14.74 10.02
C CYS A 231 12.43 13.39 9.51
N LYS A 232 12.11 12.33 10.23
CA LYS A 232 12.39 10.95 9.84
C LYS A 232 11.12 10.28 9.31
N TRP A 233 11.27 9.49 8.25
CA TRP A 233 10.18 8.76 7.64
C TRP A 233 9.84 7.49 8.42
N ILE A 234 8.55 7.24 8.58
CA ILE A 234 8.02 5.92 8.93
C ILE A 234 7.15 5.37 7.78
N LEU A 235 7.58 4.24 7.24
CA LEU A 235 6.90 3.54 6.16
C LEU A 235 6.02 2.43 6.72
N LYS A 236 4.97 2.06 5.99
CA LYS A 236 4.08 0.97 6.39
C LYS A 236 3.43 0.36 5.16
N SER A 237 3.57 -0.94 5.00
CA SER A 237 2.85 -1.70 3.99
C SER A 237 2.86 -3.19 4.31
N PRO A 238 1.75 -3.92 4.08
CA PRO A 238 1.78 -5.38 4.06
C PRO A 238 2.70 -5.93 2.97
N SER A 239 2.97 -5.18 1.88
CA SER A 239 3.88 -5.58 0.80
C SER A 239 5.33 -5.72 1.28
N HIS A 240 5.72 -5.12 2.41
CA HIS A 240 7.03 -5.35 3.02
C HIS A 240 7.18 -6.74 3.61
N LEU A 241 6.09 -7.45 3.91
CA LEU A 241 6.17 -8.80 4.48
C LEU A 241 6.80 -9.80 3.50
N PRO A 242 6.26 -9.99 2.26
CA PRO A 242 6.88 -10.89 1.30
C PRO A 242 8.23 -10.39 0.76
N TYR A 243 8.50 -9.07 0.83
CA TYR A 243 9.71 -8.44 0.28
C TYR A 243 10.62 -7.83 1.36
N ALA A 244 10.63 -8.41 2.56
CA ALA A 244 11.32 -7.83 3.72
C ALA A 244 12.82 -7.61 3.49
N GLU A 245 13.48 -8.49 2.72
CA GLU A 245 14.90 -8.32 2.37
C GLU A 245 15.15 -7.11 1.47
N ALA A 246 14.26 -6.85 0.52
CA ALA A 246 14.38 -5.68 -0.35
C ALA A 246 14.22 -4.39 0.46
N ALA A 247 13.23 -4.34 1.36
CA ALA A 247 13.01 -3.22 2.27
C ALA A 247 14.21 -3.02 3.22
N ALA A 248 14.70 -4.09 3.84
CA ALA A 248 15.84 -4.06 4.77
C ALA A 248 17.15 -3.63 4.10
N LYS A 249 17.36 -4.04 2.84
CA LYS A 249 18.53 -3.63 2.03
C LYS A 249 18.39 -2.17 1.56
N ALA A 250 17.19 -1.75 1.18
CA ALA A 250 16.94 -0.38 0.77
C ALA A 250 17.15 0.59 1.94
N PHE A 251 16.72 0.23 3.15
CA PHE A 251 16.80 1.07 4.34
C PHE A 251 17.53 0.31 5.46
N PRO A 252 18.87 0.23 5.39
CA PRO A 252 19.67 -0.58 6.31
C PRO A 252 19.61 -0.12 7.76
N ASP A 253 19.33 1.17 7.99
CA ASP A 253 19.25 1.75 9.34
C ASP A 253 17.83 1.73 9.93
N ALA A 254 16.82 1.35 9.14
CA ALA A 254 15.44 1.33 9.58
C ALA A 254 15.18 0.18 10.56
N VAL A 255 14.41 0.46 11.61
CA VAL A 255 13.84 -0.56 12.50
C VAL A 255 12.68 -1.25 11.79
N LEU A 256 12.70 -2.58 11.72
CA LEU A 256 11.63 -3.36 11.12
C LEU A 256 10.59 -3.69 12.19
N VAL A 257 9.42 -3.05 12.12
CA VAL A 257 8.34 -3.18 13.10
C VAL A 257 7.36 -4.24 12.60
N MET A 258 7.43 -5.46 13.15
CA MET A 258 6.54 -6.56 12.77
C MET A 258 5.27 -6.52 13.61
N THR A 259 4.10 -6.37 12.97
CA THR A 259 2.81 -6.43 13.66
C THR A 259 2.22 -7.84 13.64
N HIS A 260 1.64 -8.25 14.78
CA HIS A 260 1.09 -9.59 14.99
C HIS A 260 -0.38 -9.56 15.37
N ARG A 261 -1.14 -10.50 14.80
CA ARG A 261 -2.51 -10.85 15.18
C ARG A 261 -2.77 -12.32 14.82
N ASP A 262 -3.74 -12.96 15.48
CA ASP A 262 -4.06 -14.36 15.19
C ASP A 262 -4.54 -14.52 13.72
N PRO A 263 -3.93 -15.43 12.93
CA PRO A 263 -4.35 -15.72 11.56
C PRO A 263 -5.82 -16.14 11.43
N LEU A 264 -6.42 -16.71 12.48
CA LEU A 264 -7.86 -17.03 12.51
C LEU A 264 -8.74 -15.77 12.38
N GLU A 265 -8.27 -14.62 12.87
CA GLU A 265 -8.97 -13.34 12.70
C GLU A 265 -8.56 -12.65 11.40
N VAL A 266 -7.28 -12.71 11.05
CA VAL A 266 -6.70 -11.94 9.94
C VAL A 266 -7.10 -12.51 8.58
N VAL A 267 -6.98 -13.82 8.37
CA VAL A 267 -7.16 -14.44 7.05
C VAL A 267 -8.60 -14.24 6.56
N PRO A 268 -9.65 -14.58 7.32
CA PRO A 268 -11.03 -14.40 6.84
C PRO A 268 -11.38 -12.92 6.63
N SER A 269 -10.86 -12.02 7.48
CA SER A 269 -11.07 -10.58 7.34
C SER A 269 -10.47 -10.05 6.03
N TYR A 270 -9.24 -10.45 5.73
CA TYR A 270 -8.54 -10.00 4.53
C TYR A 270 -9.17 -10.58 3.26
N VAL A 271 -9.45 -11.88 3.24
CA VAL A 271 -10.13 -12.52 2.11
C VAL A 271 -11.49 -11.87 1.82
N SER A 272 -12.26 -11.54 2.86
CA SER A 272 -13.53 -10.84 2.70
C SER A 272 -13.37 -9.44 2.13
N MET A 273 -12.31 -8.74 2.51
CA MET A 273 -11.98 -7.41 1.99
C MET A 273 -11.65 -7.48 0.50
N GLU A 274 -10.76 -8.40 0.12
CA GLU A 274 -10.35 -8.59 -1.27
C GLU A 274 -11.51 -9.03 -2.18
N ALA A 275 -12.38 -9.92 -1.68
CA ALA A 275 -13.58 -10.31 -2.41
C ALA A 275 -14.54 -9.13 -2.66
N ALA A 276 -14.62 -8.17 -1.73
CA ALA A 276 -15.40 -6.96 -1.91
C ALA A 276 -14.74 -5.99 -2.90
N LEU A 277 -13.42 -5.83 -2.84
CA LEU A 277 -12.66 -4.97 -3.76
C LEU A 277 -12.73 -5.47 -5.21
N TYR A 278 -12.53 -6.76 -5.45
CA TYR A 278 -12.64 -7.31 -6.80
C TYR A 278 -14.02 -7.11 -7.43
N LYS A 279 -15.11 -7.11 -6.64
CA LYS A 279 -16.46 -6.87 -7.17
C LYS A 279 -16.67 -5.47 -7.74
N LEU A 280 -15.80 -4.52 -7.41
CA LEU A 280 -15.86 -3.16 -7.97
C LEU A 280 -15.40 -3.11 -9.43
N SER A 281 -14.55 -4.05 -9.86
CA SER A 281 -13.88 -3.99 -11.16
C SER A 281 -13.94 -5.28 -11.97
N ALA A 282 -14.19 -6.44 -11.35
CA ALA A 282 -14.09 -7.76 -11.95
C ALA A 282 -15.23 -8.70 -11.50
N THR A 283 -15.39 -9.80 -12.23
CA THR A 283 -16.30 -10.90 -11.84
C THR A 283 -15.49 -12.14 -11.49
N VAL A 284 -15.20 -12.31 -10.19
CA VAL A 284 -14.45 -13.46 -9.65
C VAL A 284 -15.25 -14.14 -8.53
N PRO A 285 -15.43 -15.48 -8.56
CA PRO A 285 -16.12 -16.19 -7.50
C PRO A 285 -15.41 -16.08 -6.13
N ASP A 286 -16.17 -15.83 -5.05
CA ASP A 286 -15.64 -15.70 -3.68
C ASP A 286 -14.73 -16.89 -3.26
N ALA A 287 -15.05 -18.12 -3.67
CA ALA A 287 -14.24 -19.31 -3.36
C ALA A 287 -12.88 -19.33 -4.09
N GLU A 288 -12.81 -18.75 -5.29
CA GLU A 288 -11.55 -18.62 -6.04
C GLU A 288 -10.67 -17.55 -5.40
N VAL A 289 -11.27 -16.43 -4.99
CA VAL A 289 -10.62 -15.38 -4.19
C VAL A 289 -10.07 -15.94 -2.88
N GLY A 290 -10.88 -16.74 -2.17
CA GLY A 290 -10.51 -17.37 -0.91
C GLY A 290 -9.30 -18.31 -1.03
N ARG A 291 -9.33 -19.22 -2.00
CA ARG A 291 -8.22 -20.14 -2.28
C ARG A 291 -6.93 -19.38 -2.59
N PHE A 292 -7.03 -18.38 -3.48
CA PHE A 292 -5.89 -17.58 -3.91
C PHE A 292 -5.27 -16.85 -2.72
N TRP A 293 -6.05 -16.04 -2.01
CA TRP A 293 -5.51 -15.20 -0.94
C TRP A 293 -5.05 -15.99 0.27
N PHE A 294 -5.71 -17.10 0.62
CA PHE A 294 -5.21 -17.98 1.68
C PHE A 294 -3.80 -18.50 1.37
N GLN A 295 -3.59 -19.00 0.14
CA GLN A 295 -2.29 -19.47 -0.30
C GLN A 295 -1.26 -18.34 -0.36
N ARG A 296 -1.66 -17.13 -0.82
CA ARG A 296 -0.79 -15.94 -0.84
C ARG A 296 -0.32 -15.56 0.56
N LEU A 297 -1.24 -15.39 1.51
CA LEU A 297 -0.90 -14.98 2.88
C LEU A 297 0.00 -16.01 3.58
N ALA A 298 -0.28 -17.31 3.42
CA ALA A 298 0.57 -18.36 3.95
C ALA A 298 1.97 -18.37 3.29
N GLY A 299 2.03 -18.13 1.98
CA GLY A 299 3.27 -18.00 1.22
C GLY A 299 4.11 -16.79 1.66
N TRP A 300 3.48 -15.62 1.85
CA TRP A 300 4.15 -14.42 2.35
C TRP A 300 4.77 -14.64 3.72
N MET A 301 4.06 -15.30 4.64
CA MET A 301 4.59 -15.59 5.97
C MET A 301 5.84 -16.50 5.89
N LYS A 302 5.80 -17.55 5.06
CA LYS A 302 6.96 -18.43 4.86
C LYS A 302 8.15 -17.68 4.25
N ARG A 303 7.92 -16.83 3.25
CA ARG A 303 8.97 -15.98 2.65
C ARG A 303 9.56 -15.04 3.70
N PHE A 304 8.71 -14.42 4.52
CA PHE A 304 9.12 -13.54 5.61
C PHE A 304 9.95 -14.26 6.67
N GLU A 305 9.53 -15.44 7.15
CA GLU A 305 10.28 -16.20 8.17
C GLU A 305 11.70 -16.53 7.68
N ALA A 306 11.83 -16.91 6.40
CA ALA A 306 13.14 -17.14 5.77
C ALA A 306 13.96 -15.85 5.63
N ALA A 307 13.34 -14.73 5.24
CA ALA A 307 13.98 -13.43 5.13
C ALA A 307 14.45 -12.90 6.50
N ARG A 308 13.60 -12.97 7.53
CA ARG A 308 13.91 -12.57 8.90
C ARG A 308 15.13 -13.30 9.46
N ALA A 309 15.23 -14.61 9.19
CA ALA A 309 16.41 -15.39 9.57
C ALA A 309 17.71 -14.90 8.91
N ARG A 310 17.64 -14.39 7.67
CA ARG A 310 18.80 -13.79 6.96
C ARG A 310 19.12 -12.37 7.40
N ILE A 311 18.09 -11.56 7.67
CA ILE A 311 18.22 -10.16 8.09
C ILE A 311 18.81 -10.06 9.50
N GLY A 312 18.44 -10.97 10.40
CA GLY A 312 18.87 -10.97 11.80
C GLY A 312 17.81 -10.40 12.74
N GLU A 313 17.64 -11.03 13.91
CA GLU A 313 16.59 -10.70 14.88
C GLU A 313 16.75 -9.31 15.51
N ASP A 314 17.97 -8.79 15.59
CA ASP A 314 18.27 -7.47 16.17
C ASP A 314 17.65 -6.31 15.38
N ARG A 315 17.36 -6.51 14.09
CA ARG A 315 16.69 -5.53 13.22
C ARG A 315 15.20 -5.39 13.49
N PHE A 316 14.58 -6.35 14.17
CA PHE A 316 13.13 -6.41 14.34
C PHE A 316 12.69 -5.94 15.72
N ILE A 317 11.47 -5.39 15.76
CA ILE A 317 10.69 -5.23 16.98
C ILE A 317 9.28 -5.75 16.74
N ASP A 318 8.86 -6.70 17.58
CA ASP A 318 7.56 -7.36 17.46
C ASP A 318 6.49 -6.59 18.25
N ILE A 319 5.32 -6.38 17.65
CA ILE A 319 4.20 -5.62 18.20
C ILE A 319 2.90 -6.42 18.07
N ASP A 320 2.40 -6.92 19.21
CA ASP A 320 1.11 -7.62 19.27
C ASP A 320 -0.05 -6.61 19.23
N TYR A 321 -1.01 -6.85 18.34
CA TYR A 321 -2.25 -6.08 18.23
C TYR A 321 -2.97 -5.91 19.58
N ARG A 322 -3.03 -6.97 20.39
CA ARG A 322 -3.65 -6.95 21.73
C ARG A 322 -2.87 -6.08 22.70
N ALA A 323 -1.55 -6.03 22.59
CA ALA A 323 -0.72 -5.15 23.41
C ALA A 323 -0.93 -3.68 23.01
N VAL A 324 -1.05 -3.37 21.71
CA VAL A 324 -1.41 -2.02 21.24
C VAL A 324 -2.80 -1.62 21.71
N ALA A 325 -3.77 -2.53 21.71
CA ALA A 325 -5.12 -2.24 22.18
C ALA A 325 -5.16 -1.93 23.70
N ARG A 326 -4.35 -2.65 24.50
CA ARG A 326 -4.28 -2.46 25.97
C ARG A 326 -3.44 -1.25 26.38
N GLU A 327 -2.27 -1.07 25.77
CA GLU A 327 -1.25 -0.10 26.20
C GLU A 327 -0.62 0.62 24.99
N PRO A 328 -1.42 1.37 24.19
CA PRO A 328 -0.95 1.94 22.92
C PRO A 328 0.23 2.90 23.09
N LEU A 329 0.22 3.73 24.14
CA LEU A 329 1.31 4.66 24.45
C LEU A 329 2.61 3.92 24.75
N ALA A 330 2.57 2.89 25.59
CA ALA A 330 3.76 2.13 25.96
C ALA A 330 4.36 1.39 24.75
N GLN A 331 3.52 0.84 23.85
CA GLN A 331 4.02 0.21 22.62
C GLN A 331 4.63 1.25 21.66
N ALA A 332 4.00 2.43 21.52
CA ALA A 332 4.53 3.50 20.68
C ALA A 332 5.87 4.03 21.20
N GLU A 333 5.97 4.33 22.51
CA GLU A 333 7.22 4.76 23.14
C GLU A 333 8.34 3.74 22.95
N ARG A 334 8.03 2.44 23.07
CA ARG A 334 9.02 1.36 22.85
C ARG A 334 9.58 1.39 21.44
N VAL A 335 8.72 1.53 20.44
CA VAL A 335 9.12 1.59 19.03
C VAL A 335 9.89 2.87 18.72
N LEU A 336 9.38 4.03 19.15
CA LEU A 336 10.03 5.32 18.88
C LEU A 336 11.39 5.45 19.56
N THR A 337 11.54 4.90 20.78
CA THR A 337 12.84 4.80 21.45
C THR A 337 13.80 3.92 20.66
N ARG A 338 13.33 2.78 20.12
CA ARG A 338 14.15 1.91 19.26
C ARG A 338 14.58 2.60 17.96
N MET A 339 13.74 3.50 17.45
CA MET A 339 14.02 4.39 16.31
C MET A 339 14.92 5.59 16.67
N GLY A 340 15.34 5.71 17.93
CA GLY A 340 16.28 6.74 18.39
C GLY A 340 15.63 8.06 18.79
N LEU A 341 14.30 8.12 18.98
CA LEU A 341 13.65 9.31 19.53
C LEU A 341 13.84 9.35 21.05
N VAL A 342 14.03 10.57 21.57
CA VAL A 342 14.13 10.82 23.01
C VAL A 342 12.72 10.91 23.59
N ARG A 343 12.49 10.21 24.69
CA ARG A 343 11.26 10.36 25.48
C ARG A 343 11.30 11.69 26.23
N ASP A 344 10.41 12.59 25.86
CA ASP A 344 10.18 13.87 26.54
C ASP A 344 8.68 14.21 26.63
N ASP A 345 8.35 15.30 27.32
CA ASP A 345 6.97 15.74 27.53
C ASP A 345 6.25 16.08 26.21
N ARG A 346 7.00 16.47 25.16
CA ARG A 346 6.42 16.81 23.85
C ARG A 346 5.96 15.56 23.13
N LEU A 347 6.78 14.50 23.18
CA LEU A 347 6.42 13.20 22.63
C LEU A 347 5.18 12.65 23.34
N GLU A 348 5.16 12.63 24.67
CA GLU A 348 4.04 12.11 25.45
C GLU A 348 2.73 12.88 25.14
N ALA A 349 2.81 14.21 25.06
CA ALA A 349 1.67 15.06 24.72
C ALA A 349 1.12 14.75 23.32
N ALA A 350 1.99 14.64 22.31
CA ALA A 350 1.58 14.39 20.92
C ALA A 350 0.90 13.02 20.76
N LEU A 351 1.44 11.97 21.38
CA LEU A 351 0.84 10.63 21.34
C LEU A 351 -0.51 10.60 22.08
N THR A 352 -0.59 11.28 23.23
CA THR A 352 -1.83 11.35 24.03
C THR A 352 -2.93 12.10 23.30
N GLU A 353 -2.60 13.23 22.65
CA GLU A 353 -3.53 14.00 21.83
C GLU A 353 -4.05 13.18 20.65
N PHE A 354 -3.16 12.49 19.93
CA PHE A 354 -3.55 11.60 18.84
C PHE A 354 -4.54 10.54 19.32
N LEU A 355 -4.26 9.85 20.42
CA LEU A 355 -5.17 8.83 20.96
C LEU A 355 -6.50 9.40 21.40
N ALA A 356 -6.52 10.59 22.02
CA ALA A 356 -7.75 11.25 22.43
C ALA A 356 -8.67 11.57 21.24
N GLY A 357 -8.10 12.05 20.14
CA GLY A 357 -8.82 12.30 18.88
C GLY A 357 -9.38 11.03 18.22
N ASN A 358 -8.68 9.90 18.37
CA ASN A 358 -8.99 8.64 17.68
C ASN A 358 -9.74 7.59 18.54
N ARG A 359 -10.14 7.91 19.78
CA ARG A 359 -10.94 6.98 20.64
C ARG A 359 -12.24 6.49 19.97
N ARG A 360 -12.76 7.24 18.99
CA ARG A 360 -14.01 6.93 18.27
C ARG A 360 -13.85 5.88 17.17
N GLU A 361 -12.63 5.46 16.82
CA GLU A 361 -12.40 4.51 15.72
C GLU A 361 -12.46 3.02 16.15
N GLN A 362 -12.84 2.71 17.39
CA GLN A 362 -13.01 1.33 17.83
C GLN A 362 -14.25 0.70 17.17
N ARG A 363 -14.04 0.07 16.01
CA ARG A 363 -15.08 -0.63 15.26
C ARG A 363 -15.36 -2.00 15.89
N PRO A 364 -16.62 -2.45 15.92
CA PRO A 364 -16.95 -3.81 16.34
C PRO A 364 -16.24 -4.83 15.45
N ALA A 365 -15.83 -5.95 16.05
CA ALA A 365 -15.33 -7.08 15.28
C ALA A 365 -16.45 -7.63 14.40
N HIS A 366 -16.25 -7.62 13.07
CA HIS A 366 -17.11 -8.38 12.17
C HIS A 366 -16.80 -9.86 12.34
N VAL A 367 -17.84 -10.67 12.54
CA VAL A 367 -17.72 -12.14 12.48
C VAL A 367 -17.67 -12.51 11.00
N TYR A 368 -16.51 -12.98 10.55
CA TYR A 368 -16.33 -13.50 9.20
C TYR A 368 -16.50 -15.02 9.25
N ALA A 369 -17.29 -15.58 8.32
CA ALA A 369 -17.44 -17.03 8.16
C ALA A 369 -16.44 -17.53 7.10
N PRO A 370 -15.34 -18.22 7.48
CA PRO A 370 -14.33 -18.72 6.54
C PRO A 370 -14.91 -19.63 5.46
N GLU A 371 -16.00 -20.33 5.79
CA GLU A 371 -16.67 -21.30 4.92
C GLU A 371 -17.22 -20.66 3.64
N ARG A 372 -17.62 -19.37 3.71
CA ARG A 372 -18.04 -18.58 2.55
C ARG A 372 -16.96 -18.54 1.47
N PHE A 373 -15.70 -18.57 1.87
CA PHE A 373 -14.54 -18.48 0.99
C PHE A 373 -13.90 -19.84 0.72
N GLY A 374 -14.55 -20.93 1.14
CA GLY A 374 -14.05 -22.29 0.97
C GLY A 374 -12.82 -22.59 1.84
N LEU A 375 -12.69 -21.93 2.99
CA LEU A 375 -11.62 -22.12 3.95
C LEU A 375 -12.15 -22.78 5.22
N THR A 376 -11.32 -23.58 5.87
CA THR A 376 -11.59 -24.14 7.20
C THR A 376 -10.63 -23.59 8.25
N GLU A 377 -11.07 -23.49 9.51
CA GLU A 377 -10.19 -23.09 10.61
C GLU A 377 -8.97 -24.03 10.74
N SER A 378 -9.15 -25.34 10.53
CA SER A 378 -8.07 -26.32 10.58
C SER A 378 -6.97 -26.05 9.55
N GLU A 379 -7.33 -25.68 8.32
CA GLU A 379 -6.34 -25.33 7.28
C GLU A 379 -5.55 -24.08 7.67
N ILE A 380 -6.21 -23.07 8.24
CA ILE A 380 -5.55 -21.84 8.71
C ILE A 380 -4.59 -22.16 9.86
N LEU A 381 -5.04 -22.95 10.84
CA LEU A 381 -4.21 -23.34 11.97
C LEU A 381 -2.97 -24.13 11.55
N GLU A 382 -3.12 -25.06 10.63
CA GLU A 382 -2.01 -25.86 10.10
C GLU A 382 -1.01 -24.99 9.33
N ALA A 383 -1.49 -24.16 8.40
CA ALA A 383 -0.65 -23.33 7.54
C ALA A 383 0.19 -22.29 8.32
N PHE A 384 -0.35 -21.79 9.44
CA PHE A 384 0.31 -20.78 10.27
C PHE A 384 0.83 -21.32 11.62
N ALA A 385 0.93 -22.64 11.80
CA ALA A 385 1.31 -23.25 13.08
C ALA A 385 2.65 -22.71 13.64
N THR A 386 3.67 -22.56 12.79
CA THR A 386 4.99 -22.04 13.19
C THR A 386 4.92 -20.59 13.63
N TYR A 387 4.29 -19.73 12.83
CA TYR A 387 4.05 -18.34 13.16
C TYR A 387 3.26 -18.18 14.47
N ARG A 388 2.19 -18.95 14.65
CA ARG A 388 1.35 -18.90 15.86
C ARG A 388 2.13 -19.33 17.09
N ALA A 389 2.86 -20.45 17.03
CA ALA A 389 3.67 -20.93 18.14
C ALA A 389 4.73 -19.91 18.59
N ARG A 390 5.24 -19.11 17.64
CA ARG A 390 6.28 -18.12 17.92
C ARG A 390 5.73 -16.78 18.42
N PHE A 391 4.66 -16.27 17.82
CA PHE A 391 4.25 -14.87 17.99
C PHE A 391 2.84 -14.66 18.56
N VAL A 392 1.97 -15.66 18.47
CA VAL A 392 0.60 -15.56 18.96
C VAL A 392 0.55 -16.28 20.30
N THR A 393 0.63 -15.52 21.40
CA THR A 393 0.39 -16.12 22.71
C THR A 393 -1.02 -16.70 22.73
N GLN A 394 -1.11 -18.01 22.94
CA GLN A 394 -2.38 -18.64 23.30
C GLN A 394 -2.74 -18.07 24.66
N ASP A 395 -3.72 -17.16 24.70
CA ASP A 395 -4.32 -16.79 25.97
C ASP A 395 -4.90 -18.08 26.56
N GLN A 396 -4.43 -18.46 27.76
CA GLN A 396 -5.04 -19.52 28.57
C GLN A 396 -6.40 -19.09 29.09
#